data_AF-A0A067S504-F1
#
_entry.id   AF-A0A067S504-F1
#
_cell.length_a   1.000
_cell.length_b   1.000
_cell.length_c   1.000
_cell.angle_alpha   90.00
_cell.angle_beta   90.00
_cell.angle_gamma   90.00
#
_symmetry.space_group_name_H-M   'P 1'
#
loop_
_entity.id
_entity.type
_entity.pdbx_description
1 polymer ?
#
loop_
_entity_poly.entity_id
_entity_poly.type
_entity_poly.pdbx_seq_one_letter_code
_entity_poly.pdbx_strand_id
1 'polypeptide(L)'
;DEAYEFFVEPVQAEECGFWQLSKTLFIGNGWDIRTNTSTMSWYHLTRVRTANGDEISCLCPEARVCEDCLHSRFLREHGHERF
;
A
#
# COMPACT_ATOMS: atom_id res chain seq x y z
N ASP A 1 13.81 5.30 2.27
CA ASP A 1 14.40 4.06 1.74
C ASP A 1 14.14 3.97 0.27
N GLU A 2 15.19 3.76 -0.50
CA GLU A 2 15.19 3.72 -1.98
C GLU A 2 14.09 2.79 -2.54
N ALA A 3 13.88 1.62 -1.92
CA ALA A 3 12.85 0.66 -2.30
C ALA A 3 11.41 1.20 -2.19
N TYR A 4 11.16 2.15 -1.28
CA TYR A 4 9.85 2.78 -1.16
C TYR A 4 9.62 3.83 -2.24
N GLU A 5 10.64 4.61 -2.60
CA GLU A 5 10.54 5.58 -3.70
C GLU A 5 10.23 4.88 -5.03
N PHE A 6 10.89 3.74 -5.30
CA PHE A 6 10.58 2.91 -6.47
C PHE A 6 9.16 2.33 -6.48
N PHE A 7 8.50 2.22 -5.32
CA PHE A 7 7.11 1.78 -5.24
C PHE A 7 6.13 2.95 -5.42
N VAL A 8 6.40 4.12 -4.82
CA VAL A 8 5.51 5.29 -4.84
C VAL A 8 5.29 5.81 -6.25
N GLU A 9 6.36 5.97 -7.04
CA GLU A 9 6.30 6.57 -8.37
C GLU A 9 5.39 5.79 -9.33
N PRO A 10 5.54 4.46 -9.51
CA PRO A 10 4.62 3.68 -10.34
C PRO A 10 3.18 3.68 -9.86
N VAL A 11 2.94 3.74 -8.53
CA VAL A 11 1.57 3.85 -8.01
C VAL A 11 0.96 5.21 -8.38
N GLN A 12 1.73 6.30 -8.26
CA GLN A 12 1.32 7.65 -8.65
C GLN A 12 1.11 7.78 -10.16
N ALA A 13 1.92 7.10 -10.97
CA ALA A 13 1.77 7.03 -12.43
C ALA A 13 0.67 6.06 -12.91
N GLU A 14 -0.05 5.40 -12.00
CA GLU A 14 -1.07 4.38 -12.30
C GLU A 14 -0.54 3.12 -13.02
N GLU A 15 0.78 2.89 -13.00
CA GLU A 15 1.43 1.69 -13.53
C GLU A 15 1.39 0.53 -12.54
N CYS A 16 1.36 0.84 -11.23
CA CYS A 16 1.13 -0.11 -10.15
C CYS A 16 -0.25 0.17 -9.53
N GLY A 17 -1.17 -0.78 -9.65
CA GLY A 17 -2.55 -0.60 -9.21
C GLY A 17 -2.66 -0.46 -7.69
N PHE A 18 -3.34 0.61 -7.27
CA PHE A 18 -3.73 0.83 -5.88
C PHE A 18 -5.07 1.58 -5.86
N TRP A 19 -6.09 0.95 -5.33
CA TRP A 19 -7.48 1.41 -5.46
C TRP A 19 -8.22 1.37 -4.12
N GLN A 20 -9.04 2.39 -3.89
CA GLN A 20 -10.03 2.37 -2.82
C GLN A 20 -11.31 1.67 -3.32
N LEU A 21 -11.72 0.60 -2.63
CA LEU A 21 -12.96 -0.12 -2.93
C LEU A 21 -14.13 0.37 -2.06
N SER A 22 -13.83 0.85 -0.85
CA SER A 22 -14.79 1.45 0.07
C SER A 22 -14.09 2.43 1.00
N LYS A 23 -14.85 3.09 1.89
CA LYS A 23 -14.28 4.02 2.89
C LYS A 23 -13.13 3.42 3.71
N THR A 24 -13.16 2.10 3.95
CA THR A 24 -12.21 1.40 4.81
C THR A 24 -11.44 0.30 4.11
N LEU A 25 -11.77 -0.05 2.85
CA LEU A 25 -11.17 -1.16 2.13
C LEU A 25 -10.45 -0.70 0.86
N PHE A 26 -9.23 -1.18 0.68
CA PHE A 26 -8.36 -0.89 -0.44
C PHE A 26 -7.77 -2.18 -1.00
N ILE A 27 -7.29 -2.12 -2.24
CA ILE A 27 -6.48 -3.16 -2.85
C ILE A 27 -5.22 -2.55 -3.45
N GLY A 28 -4.12 -3.29 -3.39
CA GLY A 28 -2.85 -2.93 -4.04
C GLY A 28 -2.23 -4.13 -4.74
N ASN A 29 -1.60 -3.90 -5.89
CA ASN A 29 -0.72 -4.88 -6.52
C ASN A 29 0.44 -5.25 -5.59
N GLY A 30 0.87 -6.50 -5.65
CA GLY A 30 2.13 -6.91 -5.01
C GLY A 30 3.33 -6.22 -5.66
N TRP A 31 4.43 -6.13 -4.92
CA TRP A 31 5.66 -5.48 -5.38
C TRP A 31 6.84 -6.45 -5.28
N ASP A 32 7.64 -6.54 -6.34
CA ASP A 32 8.91 -7.27 -6.33
C ASP A 32 10.07 -6.28 -6.23
N ILE A 33 10.69 -6.21 -5.04
CA ILE A 33 11.81 -5.31 -4.73
C ILE A 33 13.06 -5.64 -5.56
N ARG A 34 13.19 -6.87 -6.07
CA ARG A 34 14.38 -7.26 -6.85
C ARG A 34 14.35 -6.70 -8.27
N THR A 35 13.15 -6.51 -8.80
CA THR A 35 12.94 -6.03 -10.18
C THR A 35 12.35 -4.62 -10.21
N ASN A 36 11.92 -4.08 -9.07
CA ASN A 36 11.18 -2.82 -8.95
C ASN A 36 9.95 -2.81 -9.87
N THR A 37 9.16 -3.88 -9.81
CA THR A 37 7.94 -4.01 -10.62
C THR A 37 6.74 -4.51 -9.83
N SER A 38 5.56 -4.14 -10.32
CA SER A 38 4.29 -4.70 -9.83
C SER A 38 4.14 -6.17 -10.24
N THR A 39 3.66 -6.99 -9.32
CA THR A 39 3.31 -8.38 -9.57
C THR A 39 1.83 -8.54 -9.90
N MET A 40 1.44 -9.70 -10.43
CA MET A 40 0.03 -10.03 -10.72
C MET A 40 -0.81 -10.36 -9.47
N SER A 41 -0.17 -10.46 -8.30
CA SER A 41 -0.86 -10.67 -7.03
C SER A 41 -1.52 -9.38 -6.56
N TRP A 42 -2.65 -9.51 -5.88
CA TRP A 42 -3.39 -8.41 -5.26
C TRP A 42 -3.58 -8.67 -3.78
N TYR A 43 -3.48 -7.61 -2.98
CA TYR A 43 -3.61 -7.69 -1.53
C TYR A 43 -4.62 -6.66 -1.04
N HIS A 44 -5.44 -7.07 -0.07
CA HIS A 44 -6.35 -6.16 0.60
C HIS A 44 -5.61 -5.36 1.67
N LEU A 45 -6.05 -4.11 1.83
CA LEU A 45 -5.72 -3.28 2.98
C LEU A 45 -6.99 -2.75 3.62
N THR A 46 -6.99 -2.69 4.94
CA THR A 46 -8.03 -2.02 5.71
C THR A 46 -7.47 -0.79 6.41
N ARG A 47 -8.22 0.32 6.39
CA ARG A 47 -7.93 1.54 7.13
C ARG A 47 -9.08 1.83 8.09
N VAL A 48 -8.78 1.92 9.38
CA VAL A 48 -9.73 2.28 10.43
C VAL A 48 -9.23 3.56 11.10
N ARG A 49 -10.08 4.59 11.10
CA ARG A 49 -9.81 5.84 11.84
C ARG A 49 -10.08 5.62 13.31
N THR A 50 -9.08 5.85 14.15
CA THR A 50 -9.20 5.80 15.62
C THR A 50 -8.91 7.19 16.22
N ALA A 51 -9.06 7.32 17.53
CA ALA A 51 -8.69 8.56 18.23
C ALA A 51 -7.19 8.88 18.15
N ASN A 52 -6.35 7.87 17.86
CA ASN A 52 -4.90 7.98 17.81
C ASN A 52 -4.35 8.04 16.37
N GLY A 53 -5.21 8.11 15.36
CA GLY A 53 -4.84 8.15 13.94
C GLY A 53 -5.40 6.98 13.14
N ASP A 54 -4.84 6.79 11.95
CA ASP A 54 -5.24 5.69 11.06
C ASP A 54 -4.50 4.40 11.44
N GLU A 55 -5.28 3.37 11.79
CA GLU A 55 -4.79 2.00 11.90
C GLU A 55 -4.95 1.32 10.54
N ILE A 56 -3.82 0.86 9.98
CA ILE A 56 -3.77 0.23 8.65
C ILE A 56 -3.29 -1.20 8.79
N SER A 57 -4.06 -2.15 8.25
CA SER A 57 -3.67 -3.56 8.15
C SER A 57 -3.59 -3.98 6.69
N CYS A 58 -2.49 -4.63 6.30
CA CYS A 58 -2.28 -5.14 4.96
C CYS A 58 -2.18 -6.67 4.99
N LEU A 59 -2.72 -7.33 3.96
CA LEU A 59 -2.67 -8.79 3.83
C LEU A 59 -1.53 -9.28 2.91
N CYS A 60 -0.59 -8.42 2.54
CA CYS A 60 0.58 -8.84 1.77
C CYS A 60 1.53 -9.71 2.62
N PRO A 61 2.38 -10.55 2.00
CA PRO A 61 3.30 -11.42 2.74
C PRO A 61 4.22 -10.65 3.70
N GLU A 62 4.68 -9.47 3.29
CA GLU A 62 5.59 -8.64 4.09
C GLU A 62 4.94 -8.11 5.38
N ALA A 63 3.64 -7.81 5.34
CA ALA A 63 2.89 -7.35 6.51
C ALA A 63 2.79 -8.41 7.64
N ARG A 64 3.19 -9.67 7.37
CA ARG A 64 3.27 -10.73 8.39
C ARG A 64 4.57 -10.71 9.17
N VAL A 65 5.61 -10.07 8.65
CA VAL A 65 6.96 -10.04 9.23
C VAL A 65 7.40 -8.62 9.61
N CYS A 66 6.81 -7.59 8.98
CA CYS A 66 7.08 -6.18 9.23
C CYS A 66 5.75 -5.45 9.49
N GLU A 67 5.71 -4.59 10.51
CA GLU A 67 4.53 -3.78 10.82
C GLU A 67 4.26 -2.69 9.77
N ASP A 68 5.27 -2.31 8.99
CA ASP A 68 5.18 -1.23 8.00
C ASP A 68 5.61 -1.68 6.59
N CYS A 69 4.79 -2.52 5.96
CA CYS A 69 4.97 -2.85 4.54
C CYS A 69 4.78 -1.61 3.65
N LEU A 70 5.37 -1.65 2.44
CA LEU A 70 5.30 -0.55 1.47
C LEU A 70 3.86 -0.08 1.19
N HIS A 71 2.89 -1.00 1.17
CA HIS A 71 1.48 -0.67 0.96
C HIS A 71 0.86 0.09 2.13
N SER A 72 1.11 -0.35 3.36
CA SER A 72 0.62 0.32 4.57
C SER A 72 1.21 1.71 4.68
N ARG A 73 2.52 1.83 4.41
CA ARG A 73 3.23 3.10 4.39
C ARG A 73 2.67 4.06 3.35
N PHE A 74 2.48 3.59 2.11
CA PHE A 74 1.88 4.39 1.05
C PHE A 74 0.49 4.92 1.42
N LEU A 75 -0.38 4.05 1.95
CA LEU A 75 -1.72 4.46 2.34
C LEU A 75 -1.70 5.47 3.51
N ARG A 76 -0.73 5.38 4.41
CA ARG A 76 -0.56 6.33 5.52
C ARG A 76 -0.09 7.69 5.03
N GLU A 77 0.88 7.71 4.12
CA GLU A 77 1.51 8.95 3.65
C GLU A 77 0.71 9.67 2.57
N HIS A 78 0.09 8.92 1.65
CA HIS A 78 -0.58 9.48 0.45
C HIS A 78 -2.09 9.25 0.43
N GLY A 79 -2.63 8.43 1.33
CA GLY A 79 -4.02 8.00 1.27
C GLY A 79 -5.06 9.06 1.59
N HIS A 80 -4.68 10.23 2.10
CA HIS A 80 -5.59 11.37 2.28
C HIS A 80 -5.66 12.24 1.03
N GLU A 81 -4.55 12.37 0.30
CA GLU A 81 -4.48 13.22 -0.90
C GLU A 81 -5.08 12.52 -2.11
N ARG A 82 -4.97 11.19 -2.17
CA ARG A 82 -5.36 10.38 -3.32
C ARG A 82 -6.79 9.83 -3.27
N PHE A 83 -7.36 9.59 -2.09
CA PHE A 83 -8.62 8.84 -1.90
C PHE A 83 -9.60 9.52 -0.94
#